data_AF-A0A1C7MDH5-F1
#
_entry.id   AF-A0A1C7MDH5-F1
#
_cell.length_a   1.000
_cell.length_b   1.000
_cell.length_c   1.000
_cell.angle_alpha   90.00
_cell.angle_beta   90.00
_cell.angle_gamma   90.00
#
_symmetry.space_group_name_H-M   'P 1'
#
loop_
_entity.id
_entity.type
_entity.pdbx_description
1 polymer ?
#
loop_
_entity_poly.entity_id
_entity_poly.type
_entity_poly.pdbx_seq_one_letter_code
_entity_poly.pdbx_strand_id
1 'polypeptide(L)'
;MPPWKKMPCDVEDLSQWLVVDTLPERRDGVQRTMVLYHSGLYDSEEDDRYEVVLRLQGIVEELNIAPLGNWNGQEHDAPKAVQSMTLGHGGIRTPFEAQNEGLNALQDVVRLYLGVDAGQHEPLDSSIKVRRRVFTRVRPTYPSSRDSVLRHGDDPFGHAGKVSSRWVVLHKINTGVRGVDGKLRQCGHIVIRKGDFVDVSVFVELYKRHTQQGVKVEMNLAMNDVVRLYSAREMKDLFQRGNTVSSTRMVGFATGFSFEDDGAVGANGATELREGIVDDDMVESPEDRVIELNDNEGTQALGTWGLVGEALPSAN
;
A
#
# COMPACT_ATOMS: atom_id res chain seq x y z
N MET A 1 -17.37 10.79 14.37
CA MET A 1 -16.79 9.59 13.76
C MET A 1 -17.25 8.40 14.60
N PRO A 2 -17.79 7.32 14.00
CA PRO A 2 -18.14 6.10 14.74
C PRO A 2 -16.95 5.62 15.57
N PRO A 3 -17.16 5.11 16.81
CA PRO A 3 -16.08 4.67 17.68
C PRO A 3 -15.13 3.66 17.03
N TRP A 4 -15.67 2.71 16.26
CA TRP A 4 -14.90 1.70 15.55
C TRP A 4 -13.98 2.26 14.44
N LYS A 5 -14.16 3.51 14.01
CA LYS A 5 -13.25 4.17 13.06
C LYS A 5 -12.07 4.86 13.75
N LYS A 6 -12.01 4.85 15.08
CA LYS A 6 -10.89 5.36 15.85
C LYS A 6 -9.98 4.18 16.19
N MET A 7 -8.73 4.24 15.73
CA MET A 7 -7.72 3.24 16.07
C MET A 7 -7.42 3.33 17.58
N PRO A 8 -7.55 2.22 18.34
CA PRO A 8 -7.04 2.14 19.70
C PRO A 8 -5.52 2.27 19.75
N CYS A 9 -4.96 2.61 20.91
CA CYS A 9 -3.51 2.78 21.09
C CYS A 9 -2.87 1.65 21.92
N ASP A 10 -3.67 0.86 22.63
CA ASP A 10 -3.22 -0.28 23.40
C ASP A 10 -3.40 -1.59 22.62
N VAL A 11 -2.56 -2.57 22.96
CA VAL A 11 -2.48 -3.87 22.28
C VAL A 11 -3.76 -4.68 22.45
N GLU A 12 -4.40 -4.60 23.62
CA GLU A 12 -5.61 -5.38 23.95
C GLU A 12 -6.80 -4.90 23.12
N ASP A 13 -7.11 -3.60 23.13
CA ASP A 13 -8.18 -3.03 22.33
C ASP A 13 -7.88 -3.15 20.83
N LEU A 14 -6.61 -3.02 20.41
CA LEU A 14 -6.24 -3.27 19.02
C LEU A 14 -6.54 -4.71 18.59
N SER A 15 -6.31 -5.71 19.45
CA SER A 15 -6.63 -7.11 19.15
C SER A 15 -8.14 -7.38 19.03
N GLN A 16 -8.97 -6.57 19.69
CA GLN A 16 -10.42 -6.61 19.51
C GLN A 16 -10.87 -5.79 18.29
N TRP A 17 -10.02 -4.88 17.81
CA TRP A 17 -10.33 -3.95 16.74
C TRP A 17 -10.00 -4.52 15.34
N LEU A 18 -8.95 -5.33 15.23
CA LEU A 18 -8.51 -5.91 13.96
C LEU A 18 -8.34 -7.43 14.03
N VAL A 19 -8.29 -8.05 12.86
CA VAL A 19 -7.87 -9.44 12.67
C VAL A 19 -6.90 -9.50 11.49
N VAL A 20 -5.90 -10.38 11.58
CA VAL A 20 -5.01 -10.67 10.45
C VAL A 20 -5.44 -12.00 9.85
N ASP A 21 -5.82 -12.01 8.58
CA ASP A 21 -6.30 -13.22 7.91
C ASP A 21 -5.67 -13.38 6.53
N THR A 22 -5.56 -14.63 6.07
CA THR A 22 -5.05 -14.98 4.75
C THR A 22 -6.21 -15.35 3.84
N LEU A 23 -6.63 -14.40 3.01
CA LEU A 23 -7.76 -14.56 2.12
C LEU A 23 -7.27 -14.76 0.67
N PRO A 24 -7.94 -15.61 -0.12
CA PRO A 24 -7.74 -15.58 -1.56
C PRO A 24 -8.19 -14.21 -2.04
N GLU A 25 -7.28 -13.43 -2.64
CA GLU A 25 -7.68 -12.18 -3.24
C GLU A 25 -8.67 -12.52 -4.36
N ARG A 26 -9.91 -11.98 -4.28
CA ARG A 26 -11.04 -12.26 -5.20
C ARG A 26 -10.67 -12.16 -6.69
N ARG A 27 -9.53 -11.52 -6.96
CA ARG A 27 -9.07 -10.97 -8.22
C ARG A 27 -8.05 -11.83 -8.94
N ASP A 28 -7.18 -12.56 -8.24
CA ASP A 28 -6.13 -13.39 -8.84
C ASP A 28 -6.01 -14.77 -8.17
N GLY A 29 -6.88 -15.06 -7.17
CA GLY A 29 -6.84 -16.30 -6.40
C GLY A 29 -5.63 -16.44 -5.50
N VAL A 30 -4.76 -15.43 -5.43
CA VAL A 30 -3.55 -15.46 -4.61
C VAL A 30 -3.94 -15.21 -3.18
N GLN A 31 -3.55 -16.13 -2.31
CA GLN A 31 -3.67 -15.94 -0.88
C GLN A 31 -2.80 -14.76 -0.44
N ARG A 32 -3.44 -13.70 0.06
CA ARG A 32 -2.80 -12.53 0.65
C ARG A 32 -3.18 -12.45 2.12
N THR A 33 -2.16 -12.25 2.94
CA THR A 33 -2.37 -11.95 4.35
C THR A 33 -2.69 -10.45 4.47
N MET A 34 -3.86 -10.14 5.01
CA MET A 34 -4.42 -8.80 5.10
C MET A 34 -4.77 -8.45 6.54
N VAL A 35 -4.73 -7.17 6.87
CA VAL A 35 -5.21 -6.65 8.16
C VAL A 35 -6.63 -6.13 7.95
N LEU A 36 -7.59 -6.74 8.63
CA LEU A 36 -9.01 -6.50 8.46
C LEU A 36 -9.62 -5.97 9.76
N TYR A 37 -10.69 -5.19 9.67
CA TYR A 37 -11.48 -4.84 10.85
C TYR A 37 -12.13 -6.10 11.42
N HIS A 38 -12.16 -6.21 12.75
CA HIS A 38 -12.89 -7.28 13.42
C HIS A 38 -14.39 -7.18 13.11
N SER A 39 -15.03 -8.30 12.75
CA SER A 39 -16.43 -8.33 12.29
C SER A 39 -17.42 -7.82 13.35
N GLY A 40 -17.11 -7.99 14.63
CA GLY A 40 -17.94 -7.47 15.74
C GLY A 40 -17.99 -5.94 15.87
N LEU A 41 -17.27 -5.18 15.04
CA LEU A 41 -17.23 -3.72 15.10
C LEU A 41 -18.32 -3.02 14.26
N TYR A 42 -18.91 -3.71 13.30
CA TYR A 42 -19.87 -3.12 12.36
C TYR A 42 -21.03 -4.09 12.13
N ASP A 43 -22.23 -3.53 12.07
CA ASP A 43 -23.44 -4.29 11.71
C ASP A 43 -23.42 -4.52 10.19
N SER A 44 -22.83 -5.64 9.76
CA SER A 44 -22.96 -6.15 8.39
C SER A 44 -23.84 -7.39 8.40
N GLU A 45 -24.86 -7.41 7.55
CA GLU A 45 -25.70 -8.60 7.35
C GLU A 45 -24.99 -9.67 6.48
N GLU A 46 -23.90 -9.29 5.80
CA GLU A 46 -23.11 -10.15 4.93
C GLU A 46 -21.74 -10.49 5.56
N ASP A 47 -21.09 -11.59 5.14
CA ASP A 47 -19.68 -11.94 5.46
C ASP A 47 -18.69 -11.00 4.74
N ASP A 48 -19.01 -9.70 4.80
CA ASP A 48 -18.17 -8.63 4.31
C ASP A 48 -17.02 -8.43 5.27
N ARG A 49 -15.84 -8.24 4.69
CA ARG A 49 -14.61 -7.99 5.42
C ARG A 49 -13.97 -6.74 4.88
N TYR A 50 -13.66 -5.82 5.77
CA TYR A 50 -13.11 -4.52 5.43
C TYR A 50 -11.62 -4.48 5.78
N GLU A 51 -10.78 -4.12 4.81
CA GLU A 51 -9.38 -3.87 5.05
C GLU A 51 -9.20 -2.62 5.93
N VAL A 52 -8.25 -2.69 6.87
CA VAL A 52 -7.91 -1.56 7.73
C VAL A 52 -7.15 -0.51 6.92
N VAL A 53 -7.78 0.66 6.81
CA VAL A 53 -7.18 1.86 6.23
C VAL A 53 -7.02 2.91 7.33
N LEU A 54 -5.77 3.36 7.52
CA LEU A 54 -5.34 4.32 8.52
C LEU A 54 -5.16 5.70 7.90
N ARG A 55 -5.35 6.73 8.72
CA ARG A 55 -5.16 8.13 8.37
C ARG A 55 -3.97 8.69 9.14
N LEU A 56 -2.96 9.14 8.42
CA LEU A 56 -1.73 9.66 8.98
C LEU A 56 -1.55 11.12 8.58
N GLN A 57 -1.29 11.97 9.57
CA GLN A 57 -0.99 13.38 9.34
C GLN A 57 0.46 13.68 9.68
N GLY A 58 1.07 14.60 8.93
CA GLY A 58 2.46 14.99 9.16
C GLY A 58 2.98 15.96 8.10
N ILE A 59 4.21 16.42 8.31
CA ILE A 59 4.94 17.28 7.38
C ILE A 59 5.78 16.42 6.44
N VAL A 60 5.69 16.66 5.14
CA VAL A 60 6.47 15.91 4.13
C VAL A 60 7.95 16.25 4.26
N GLU A 61 8.78 15.28 4.65
CA GLU A 61 10.24 15.44 4.73
C GLU A 61 10.94 14.99 3.44
N GLU A 62 10.46 13.89 2.87
CA GLU A 62 10.93 13.28 1.63
C GLU A 62 9.74 12.77 0.81
N LEU A 63 9.85 12.84 -0.51
CA LEU A 63 8.73 12.54 -1.39
C LEU A 63 9.19 11.94 -2.73
N ASN A 64 8.62 10.79 -3.07
CA ASN A 64 8.67 10.18 -4.38
C ASN A 64 7.34 9.46 -4.65
N ILE A 65 6.34 10.19 -5.13
CA ILE A 65 5.00 9.66 -5.43
C ILE A 65 4.63 9.79 -6.91
N ALA A 66 5.63 9.96 -7.78
CA ALA A 66 5.41 9.91 -9.22
C ALA A 66 4.78 8.56 -9.61
N PRO A 67 3.95 8.48 -10.68
CA PRO A 67 3.24 7.24 -11.05
C PRO A 67 4.15 6.01 -11.22
N LEU A 68 5.40 6.23 -11.63
CA LEU A 68 6.41 5.18 -11.81
C LEU A 68 7.41 5.06 -10.64
N GLY A 69 7.23 5.84 -9.57
CA GLY A 69 8.10 5.86 -8.40
C GLY A 69 9.57 6.11 -8.77
N ASN A 70 10.49 5.33 -8.18
CA ASN A 70 11.92 5.36 -8.48
C ASN A 70 12.34 4.44 -9.64
N TRP A 71 11.41 4.00 -10.49
CA TRP A 71 11.76 3.12 -11.61
C TRP A 71 12.58 3.86 -12.68
N ASN A 72 13.64 3.21 -13.17
CA ASN A 72 14.57 3.77 -14.16
C ASN A 72 14.24 3.37 -15.61
N GLY A 73 13.10 2.71 -15.86
CA GLY A 73 12.70 2.23 -17.18
C GLY A 73 13.25 0.85 -17.58
N GLN A 74 14.07 0.21 -16.72
CA GLN A 74 14.62 -1.11 -16.98
C GLN A 74 13.74 -2.21 -16.39
N GLU A 75 13.49 -3.27 -17.16
CA GLU A 75 12.57 -4.35 -16.75
C GLU A 75 12.98 -5.03 -15.43
N HIS A 76 14.28 -5.28 -15.23
CA HIS A 76 14.79 -5.95 -14.04
C HIS A 76 14.64 -5.13 -12.74
N ASP A 77 14.37 -3.83 -12.85
CA ASP A 77 14.12 -2.93 -11.72
C ASP A 77 12.64 -2.66 -11.47
N ALA A 78 11.74 -3.09 -12.37
CA ALA A 78 10.29 -2.99 -12.16
C ALA A 78 9.81 -3.62 -10.82
N PRO A 79 10.26 -4.82 -10.41
CA PRO A 79 9.86 -5.39 -9.11
C PRO A 79 10.33 -4.57 -7.89
N LYS A 80 11.38 -3.74 -8.06
CA LYS A 80 11.98 -2.93 -7.01
C LYS A 80 11.47 -1.49 -7.01
N ALA A 81 10.63 -1.14 -7.97
CA ALA A 81 10.11 0.21 -8.09
C ALA A 81 9.10 0.49 -6.97
N VAL A 82 9.37 1.56 -6.23
CA VAL A 82 8.63 1.97 -5.05
C VAL A 82 8.31 3.45 -5.14
N GLN A 83 7.08 3.79 -4.77
CA GLN A 83 6.68 5.12 -4.36
C GLN A 83 6.88 5.24 -2.85
N SER A 84 7.49 6.33 -2.40
CA SER A 84 7.82 6.53 -0.99
C SER A 84 7.51 7.95 -0.53
N MET A 85 7.12 8.09 0.73
CA MET A 85 7.01 9.36 1.42
C MET A 85 7.48 9.19 2.86
N THR A 86 8.12 10.22 3.41
CA THR A 86 8.51 10.30 4.81
C THR A 86 7.77 11.46 5.44
N LEU A 87 6.97 11.17 6.48
CA LEU A 87 6.28 12.17 7.29
C LEU A 87 7.09 12.44 8.55
N GLY A 88 7.25 13.71 8.89
CA GLY A 88 7.86 14.17 10.12
C GLY A 88 6.93 15.06 10.93
N HIS A 89 7.33 15.31 12.19
CA HIS A 89 6.53 16.10 13.12
C HIS A 89 6.52 17.61 12.80
N GLY A 90 7.54 18.12 12.08
CA GLY A 90 7.66 19.51 11.65
C GLY A 90 7.47 20.57 12.75
N GLY A 91 7.99 20.29 13.94
CA GLY A 91 7.85 21.11 15.15
C GLY A 91 6.67 20.74 16.06
N ILE A 92 5.66 20.01 15.58
CA ILE A 92 4.47 19.62 16.35
C ILE A 92 4.61 18.16 16.83
N ARG A 93 5.36 17.95 17.92
CA ARG A 93 5.79 16.61 18.36
C ARG A 93 4.68 15.75 18.97
N THR A 94 4.00 16.24 20.00
CA THR A 94 3.08 15.43 20.81
C THR A 94 2.03 14.64 20.02
N PRO A 95 1.23 15.24 19.11
CA PRO A 95 0.27 14.46 18.33
C PRO A 95 0.95 13.48 17.35
N PHE A 96 2.11 13.85 16.82
CA PHE A 96 2.87 12.99 15.91
C PHE A 96 3.47 11.78 16.64
N GLU A 97 3.99 11.98 17.85
CA GLU A 97 4.49 10.91 18.72
C GLU A 97 3.37 9.94 19.11
N ALA A 98 2.17 10.44 19.42
CA ALA A 98 1.01 9.59 19.69
C ALA A 98 0.59 8.76 18.46
N GLN A 99 0.70 9.33 17.24
CA GLN A 99 0.50 8.55 16.00
C GLN A 99 1.56 7.44 15.86
N ASN A 100 2.84 7.73 16.14
CA ASN A 100 3.92 6.75 16.10
C ASN A 100 3.71 5.61 17.11
N GLU A 101 3.31 5.95 18.34
CA GLU A 101 3.01 4.97 19.38
C GLU A 101 1.90 4.00 18.94
N GLY A 102 0.79 4.55 18.41
CA GLY A 102 -0.30 3.73 17.87
C GLY A 102 0.14 2.85 16.70
N LEU A 103 1.01 3.35 15.82
CA LEU A 103 1.57 2.54 14.72
C LEU A 103 2.51 1.43 15.21
N ASN A 104 3.28 1.67 16.28
CA ASN A 104 4.12 0.63 16.90
C ASN A 104 3.24 -0.46 17.52
N ALA A 105 2.21 -0.08 18.29
CA ALA A 105 1.27 -1.03 18.89
C ALA A 105 0.55 -1.87 17.82
N LEU A 106 0.15 -1.25 16.70
CA LEU A 106 -0.40 -1.96 15.55
C LEU A 106 0.58 -3.01 14.99
N GLN A 107 1.85 -2.64 14.83
CA GLN A 107 2.87 -3.57 14.33
C GLN A 107 3.07 -4.76 15.27
N ASP A 108 3.07 -4.51 16.58
CA ASP A 108 3.23 -5.56 17.59
C ASP A 108 2.06 -6.54 17.56
N VAL A 109 0.83 -6.03 17.47
CA VAL A 109 -0.39 -6.86 17.33
C VAL A 109 -0.34 -7.68 16.04
N VAL A 110 -0.02 -7.08 14.89
CA VAL A 110 0.06 -7.80 13.62
C VAL A 110 1.12 -8.90 13.66
N ARG A 111 2.28 -8.66 14.29
CA ARG A 111 3.32 -9.68 14.47
C ARG A 111 2.88 -10.81 15.38
N LEU A 112 2.16 -10.49 16.45
CA LEU A 112 1.58 -11.48 17.35
C LEU A 112 0.64 -12.43 16.58
N TYR A 113 -0.25 -11.89 15.73
CA TYR A 113 -1.11 -12.72 14.86
C TYR A 113 -0.33 -13.59 13.88
N LEU A 114 0.83 -13.12 13.42
CA LEU A 114 1.69 -13.84 12.49
C LEU A 114 2.60 -14.87 13.18
N GLY A 115 2.56 -14.97 14.51
CA GLY A 115 3.45 -15.84 15.29
C GLY A 115 4.93 -15.43 15.18
N VAL A 116 5.21 -14.15 14.93
CA VAL A 116 6.58 -13.62 14.85
C VAL A 116 6.98 -13.08 16.22
N ASP A 117 8.13 -13.52 16.74
CA ASP A 117 8.64 -13.07 18.04
C ASP A 117 8.77 -11.55 18.11
N ALA A 118 8.16 -10.95 19.13
CA ALA A 118 8.15 -9.50 19.36
C ALA A 118 9.54 -8.91 19.62
N GLY A 119 10.52 -9.72 20.04
CA GLY A 119 11.85 -9.27 20.48
C GLY A 119 12.78 -8.71 19.39
N GLN A 120 12.38 -8.72 18.12
CA GLN A 120 13.20 -8.23 17.00
C GLN A 120 12.70 -6.90 16.40
N HIS A 121 11.79 -6.20 17.08
CA HIS A 121 11.30 -4.92 16.57
C HIS A 121 12.20 -3.77 17.01
N GLU A 122 12.91 -3.19 16.05
CA GLU A 122 13.42 -1.83 16.21
C GLU A 122 12.22 -0.88 16.19
N PRO A 123 11.99 -0.07 17.23
CA PRO A 123 10.88 0.89 17.23
C PRO A 123 10.95 1.79 16.00
N LEU A 124 9.79 2.23 15.51
CA LEU A 124 9.73 3.16 14.38
C LEU A 124 10.63 4.38 14.62
N ASP A 125 11.30 4.81 13.55
CA ASP A 125 12.06 6.04 13.53
C ASP A 125 11.19 7.22 14.02
N SER A 126 11.84 8.34 14.39
CA SER A 126 11.15 9.62 14.67
C SER A 126 10.33 10.18 13.48
N SER A 127 10.31 9.49 12.35
CA SER A 127 9.56 9.79 11.13
C SER A 127 8.75 8.57 10.69
N ILE A 128 7.58 8.80 10.10
CA ILE A 128 6.76 7.72 9.54
C ILE A 128 7.11 7.54 8.08
N LYS A 129 7.65 6.38 7.73
CA LYS A 129 7.96 6.00 6.35
C LYS A 129 6.80 5.20 5.77
N VAL A 130 6.25 5.68 4.66
CA VAL A 130 5.20 4.99 3.91
C VAL A 130 5.72 4.66 2.52
N ARG A 131 5.45 3.44 2.06
CA ARG A 131 6.01 2.89 0.82
C ARG A 131 5.00 2.01 0.11
N ARG A 132 4.89 2.17 -1.20
CA ARG A 132 4.03 1.35 -2.05
C ARG A 132 4.80 0.83 -3.25
N ARG A 133 4.65 -0.44 -3.59
CA ARG A 133 5.17 -0.98 -4.85
C ARG A 133 4.40 -0.40 -6.04
N VAL A 134 5.13 -0.07 -7.09
CA VAL A 134 4.55 0.49 -8.32
C VAL A 134 3.97 -0.62 -9.19
N PHE A 135 4.76 -1.66 -9.45
CA PHE A 135 4.39 -2.73 -10.36
C PHE A 135 3.86 -3.96 -9.62
N THR A 136 2.83 -4.57 -10.21
CA THR A 136 2.33 -5.89 -9.85
C THR A 136 2.75 -6.89 -10.91
N ARG A 137 3.19 -8.08 -10.50
CA ARG A 137 3.58 -9.14 -11.43
C ARG A 137 2.34 -9.70 -12.12
N VAL A 138 2.38 -9.75 -13.45
CA VAL A 138 1.39 -10.46 -14.27
C VAL A 138 1.67 -11.96 -14.15
N ARG A 139 0.64 -12.75 -13.86
CA ARG A 139 0.74 -14.21 -13.76
C ARG A 139 0.15 -14.86 -15.01
N PRO A 140 0.87 -15.74 -15.71
CA PRO A 140 0.35 -16.38 -16.93
C PRO A 140 -0.89 -17.24 -16.67
N THR A 141 -1.03 -17.78 -15.45
CA THR A 141 -2.08 -18.74 -15.09
C THR A 141 -3.45 -18.11 -14.94
N TYR A 142 -3.53 -16.79 -14.85
CA TYR A 142 -4.80 -16.07 -14.77
C TYR A 142 -4.84 -15.09 -15.93
N PRO A 143 -5.90 -15.11 -16.76
CA PRO A 143 -6.13 -14.05 -17.73
C PRO A 143 -6.45 -12.76 -16.96
N SER A 144 -5.41 -12.12 -16.41
CA SER A 144 -5.51 -10.75 -15.93
C SER A 144 -5.52 -9.89 -17.19
N SER A 145 -6.70 -9.67 -17.77
CA SER A 145 -6.96 -8.63 -18.77
C SER A 145 -6.78 -7.21 -18.20
N ARG A 146 -5.85 -7.04 -17.25
CA ARG A 146 -5.68 -5.79 -16.54
C ARG A 146 -4.82 -4.87 -17.35
N ASP A 147 -5.50 -3.92 -17.96
CA ASP A 147 -4.84 -2.75 -18.50
C ASP A 147 -4.18 -1.96 -17.36
N SER A 148 -3.03 -1.39 -17.69
CA SER A 148 -2.34 -0.46 -16.81
C SER A 148 -3.25 0.74 -16.51
N VAL A 149 -3.29 1.20 -15.25
CA VAL A 149 -4.02 2.41 -14.87
C VAL A 149 -3.33 3.71 -15.34
N LEU A 150 -2.13 3.59 -15.90
CA LEU A 150 -1.34 4.71 -16.39
C LEU A 150 -1.97 5.32 -17.64
N ARG A 151 -2.00 6.65 -17.70
CA ARG A 151 -2.34 7.40 -18.91
C ARG A 151 -1.07 7.80 -19.65
N HIS A 152 -1.19 8.26 -20.89
CA HIS A 152 -0.05 8.74 -21.68
C HIS A 152 0.79 9.81 -20.94
N GLY A 153 0.13 10.71 -20.19
CA GLY A 153 0.84 11.72 -19.39
C GLY A 153 1.61 11.17 -18.18
N ASP A 154 1.33 9.94 -17.73
CA ASP A 154 2.03 9.31 -16.62
C ASP A 154 3.30 8.56 -17.09
N ASP A 155 3.31 8.10 -18.34
CA ASP A 155 4.43 7.42 -19.00
C ASP A 155 4.57 7.92 -20.45
N PRO A 156 5.10 9.15 -20.65
CA PRO A 156 5.15 9.77 -21.97
C PRO A 156 6.03 9.02 -22.98
N PHE A 157 6.99 8.23 -22.48
CA PHE A 157 7.91 7.45 -23.31
C PHE A 157 7.45 6.00 -23.54
N GLY A 158 6.33 5.59 -22.94
CA GLY A 158 5.78 4.24 -23.08
C GLY A 158 6.68 3.14 -22.53
N HIS A 159 7.54 3.44 -21.54
CA HIS A 159 8.44 2.44 -20.96
C HIS A 159 7.66 1.36 -20.22
N ALA A 160 6.65 1.73 -19.43
CA ALA A 160 5.82 0.78 -18.68
C ALA A 160 5.05 -0.14 -19.64
N GLY A 161 4.63 0.38 -20.80
CA GLY A 161 4.01 -0.41 -21.87
C GLY A 161 4.89 -1.57 -22.34
N LYS A 162 6.22 -1.38 -22.41
CA LYS A 162 7.16 -2.41 -22.86
C LYS A 162 7.29 -3.61 -21.91
N VAL A 163 6.98 -3.42 -20.62
CA VAL A 163 7.08 -4.47 -19.59
C VAL A 163 5.71 -5.00 -19.17
N SER A 164 4.63 -4.51 -19.77
CA SER A 164 3.23 -4.81 -19.41
C SER A 164 2.86 -6.30 -19.44
N SER A 165 3.56 -7.12 -20.23
CA SER A 165 3.36 -8.57 -20.27
C SER A 165 3.79 -9.29 -18.98
N ARG A 166 4.65 -8.66 -18.16
CA ARG A 166 5.21 -9.23 -16.93
C ARG A 166 4.93 -8.38 -15.70
N TRP A 167 4.81 -7.06 -15.89
CA TRP A 167 4.70 -6.07 -14.84
C TRP A 167 3.69 -5.01 -15.25
N VAL A 168 2.64 -4.84 -14.47
CA VAL A 168 1.58 -3.87 -14.73
C VAL A 168 1.38 -2.96 -13.54
N VAL A 169 1.08 -1.69 -13.78
CA VAL A 169 0.70 -0.74 -12.73
C VAL A 169 -0.81 -0.81 -12.55
N LEU A 170 -1.24 -1.37 -11.42
CA LEU A 170 -2.67 -1.57 -11.11
C LEU A 170 -3.26 -0.46 -10.24
N HIS A 171 -2.42 0.42 -9.71
CA HIS A 171 -2.85 1.46 -8.80
C HIS A 171 -2.04 2.73 -9.01
N LYS A 172 -2.73 3.86 -8.93
CA LYS A 172 -2.17 5.20 -8.92
C LYS A 172 -2.58 5.86 -7.61
N ILE A 173 -1.60 6.37 -6.86
CA ILE A 173 -1.89 7.12 -5.62
C ILE A 173 -2.74 8.32 -5.99
N ASN A 174 -3.92 8.44 -5.39
CA ASN A 174 -4.74 9.62 -5.60
C ASN A 174 -4.13 10.78 -4.83
N THR A 175 -3.97 11.91 -5.51
CA THR A 175 -3.48 13.14 -4.88
C THR A 175 -4.54 14.22 -4.95
N GLY A 176 -4.63 15.02 -3.90
CA GLY A 176 -5.51 16.18 -3.90
C GLY A 176 -5.06 17.28 -2.96
N VAL A 177 -5.79 18.40 -3.02
CA VAL A 177 -5.55 19.58 -2.19
C VAL A 177 -6.88 19.99 -1.56
N ARG A 178 -6.82 20.38 -0.29
CA ARG A 178 -7.93 21.04 0.38
C ARG A 178 -7.97 22.52 -0.02
N GLY A 179 -9.06 22.93 -0.66
CA GLY A 179 -9.31 24.33 -1.01
C GLY A 179 -9.61 25.20 0.21
N VAL A 180 -9.65 26.51 -0.01
CA VAL A 180 -10.05 27.51 1.01
C VAL A 180 -11.51 27.35 1.46
N ASP A 181 -12.33 26.74 0.61
CA ASP A 181 -13.72 26.34 0.86
C ASP A 181 -13.82 25.05 1.70
N GLY A 182 -12.69 24.44 2.06
CA GLY A 182 -12.63 23.17 2.77
C GLY A 182 -12.90 21.94 1.89
N LYS A 183 -13.20 22.13 0.61
CA LYS A 183 -13.48 21.04 -0.34
C LYS A 183 -12.19 20.41 -0.83
N LEU A 184 -12.25 19.13 -1.17
CA LEU A 184 -11.10 18.39 -1.68
C LEU A 184 -11.17 18.32 -3.19
N ARG A 185 -10.10 18.78 -3.86
CA ARG A 185 -9.99 18.73 -5.31
C ARG A 185 -8.86 17.80 -5.69
N GLN A 186 -9.11 16.90 -6.64
CA GLN A 186 -8.08 16.03 -7.17
C GLN A 186 -7.04 16.88 -7.90
N CYS A 187 -5.76 16.53 -7.77
CA CYS A 187 -4.68 17.23 -8.45
C CYS A 187 -3.61 16.24 -8.93
N GLY A 188 -2.65 16.72 -9.72
CA GLY A 188 -1.46 15.95 -10.03
C GLY A 188 -0.52 15.82 -8.83
N HIS A 189 0.26 14.74 -8.79
CA HIS A 189 1.21 14.45 -7.71
C HIS A 189 2.28 15.53 -7.50
N ILE A 190 2.62 16.29 -8.56
CA ILE A 190 3.59 17.40 -8.56
C ILE A 190 3.19 18.54 -7.59
N VAL A 191 1.91 18.62 -7.22
CA VAL A 191 1.40 19.67 -6.33
C VAL A 191 1.83 19.46 -4.88
N ILE A 192 2.07 18.21 -4.47
CA ILE A 192 2.56 17.86 -3.13
C ILE A 192 4.08 18.08 -3.09
N ARG A 193 4.57 18.80 -2.07
CA ARG A 193 5.98 19.16 -1.95
C ARG A 193 6.51 18.93 -0.54
N LYS A 194 7.84 18.86 -0.42
CA LYS A 194 8.53 18.89 0.86
C LYS A 194 8.12 20.11 1.68
N GLY A 195 7.82 19.90 2.96
CA GLY A 195 7.37 20.91 3.91
C GLY A 195 5.85 21.11 3.95
N ASP A 196 5.09 20.51 3.02
CA ASP A 196 3.62 20.55 3.07
C ASP A 196 3.10 19.72 4.25
N PHE A 197 2.01 20.17 4.87
CA PHE A 197 1.24 19.39 5.83
C PHE A 197 0.20 18.58 5.08
N VAL A 198 0.29 17.26 5.20
CA VAL A 198 -0.52 16.32 4.45
C VAL A 198 -1.30 15.41 5.37
N ASP A 199 -2.36 14.84 4.83
CA ASP A 199 -3.11 13.75 5.40
C ASP A 199 -3.11 12.60 4.39
N VAL A 200 -2.62 11.44 4.83
CA VAL A 200 -2.28 10.29 4.02
C VAL A 200 -3.13 9.11 4.45
N SER A 201 -3.84 8.52 3.48
CA SER A 201 -4.55 7.27 3.63
C SER A 201 -3.58 6.12 3.36
N VAL A 202 -3.40 5.20 4.31
CA VAL A 202 -2.51 4.04 4.18
C VAL A 202 -3.20 2.75 4.60
N PHE A 203 -2.80 1.62 4.04
CA PHE A 203 -3.17 0.28 4.53
C PHE A 203 -1.91 -0.52 4.84
N VAL A 204 -2.10 -1.64 5.54
CA VAL A 204 -1.00 -2.50 5.95
C VAL A 204 -0.72 -3.53 4.86
N GLU A 205 0.45 -3.42 4.22
CA GLU A 205 0.93 -4.40 3.24
C GLU A 205 1.85 -5.41 3.94
N LEU A 206 1.43 -6.68 3.95
CA LEU A 206 2.22 -7.79 4.49
C LEU A 206 2.83 -8.61 3.35
N TYR A 207 4.12 -8.92 3.46
CA TYR A 207 4.79 -9.76 2.48
C TYR A 207 5.81 -10.69 3.12
N LYS A 208 5.93 -11.87 2.52
CA LYS A 208 6.89 -12.89 2.92
C LYS A 208 8.16 -12.73 2.10
N ARG A 209 9.31 -12.65 2.78
CA ARG A 209 10.63 -12.62 2.19
C ARG A 209 11.37 -13.89 2.58
N HIS A 210 11.72 -14.69 1.57
CA HIS A 210 12.59 -15.85 1.77
C HIS A 210 14.03 -15.36 1.97
N THR A 211 14.64 -15.77 3.07
CA THR A 211 16.03 -15.50 3.43
C THR A 211 16.75 -16.82 3.65
N GLN A 212 18.08 -16.80 3.75
CA GLN A 212 18.86 -18.00 4.10
C GLN A 212 18.48 -18.59 5.47
N GLN A 213 17.92 -17.77 6.37
CA GLN A 213 17.48 -18.15 7.72
C GLN A 213 16.00 -18.57 7.77
N GLY A 214 15.31 -18.65 6.63
CA GLY A 214 13.89 -18.99 6.56
C GLY A 214 13.02 -17.85 6.02
N VAL A 215 11.71 -17.95 6.25
CA VAL A 215 10.72 -16.98 5.77
C VAL A 215 10.54 -15.87 6.80
N LYS A 216 10.91 -14.65 6.43
CA LYS A 216 10.66 -13.45 7.22
C LYS A 216 9.38 -12.77 6.72
N VAL A 217 8.44 -12.51 7.61
CA VAL A 217 7.28 -11.65 7.29
C VAL A 217 7.67 -10.21 7.57
N GLU A 218 7.49 -9.34 6.59
CA GLU A 218 7.71 -7.90 6.72
C GLU A 218 6.38 -7.17 6.53
N MET A 219 6.23 -6.07 7.25
CA MET A 219 5.07 -5.19 7.23
C MET A 219 5.48 -3.82 6.70
N ASN A 220 4.73 -3.29 5.75
CA ASN A 220 4.88 -1.93 5.26
C ASN A 220 3.55 -1.18 5.37
N LEU A 221 3.63 0.16 5.50
CA LEU A 221 2.48 1.04 5.35
C LEU A 221 2.41 1.52 3.90
N ALA A 222 1.43 1.03 3.16
CA ALA A 222 1.26 1.31 1.75
C ALA A 222 0.31 2.50 1.53
N MET A 223 0.79 3.50 0.81
CA MET A 223 0.00 4.70 0.48
C MET A 223 -1.16 4.36 -0.46
N ASN A 224 -2.31 4.96 -0.22
CA ASN A 224 -3.48 4.93 -1.10
C ASN A 224 -3.82 6.33 -1.62
N ASP A 225 -3.98 7.29 -0.71
CA ASP A 225 -4.34 8.67 -1.04
C ASP A 225 -3.46 9.66 -0.27
N VAL A 226 -3.14 10.80 -0.89
CA VAL A 226 -2.36 11.88 -0.29
C VAL A 226 -3.08 13.20 -0.51
N VAL A 227 -3.47 13.87 0.57
CA VAL A 227 -4.13 15.17 0.49
C VAL A 227 -3.30 16.23 1.17
N ARG A 228 -2.95 17.29 0.44
CA ARG A 228 -2.34 18.49 1.03
C ARG A 228 -3.40 19.30 1.77
N LEU A 229 -3.20 19.45 3.08
CA LEU A 229 -4.04 20.27 3.94
C LEU A 229 -3.54 21.71 4.05
N TYR A 230 -2.22 21.89 4.08
CA TYR A 230 -1.54 23.20 4.02
C TYR A 230 -0.24 23.07 3.24
N SER A 231 0.08 24.07 2.45
CA SER A 231 1.40 24.21 1.84
C SER A 231 2.47 24.57 2.86
N ALA A 232 3.73 24.30 2.53
CA ALA A 232 4.88 24.70 3.35
C ALA A 232 4.90 26.21 3.68
N ARG A 233 4.38 27.06 2.77
CA ARG A 233 4.27 28.50 3.00
C ARG A 233 3.20 28.82 4.03
N GLU A 234 2.00 28.25 3.88
CA GLU A 234 0.90 28.45 4.83
C GLU A 234 1.28 27.96 6.23
N MET A 235 1.98 26.82 6.33
CA MET A 235 2.51 26.33 7.61
C MET A 235 3.46 27.34 8.27
N LYS A 236 4.40 27.93 7.51
CA LYS A 236 5.30 28.97 8.03
C LYS A 236 4.53 30.18 8.54
N ASP A 237 3.54 30.63 7.78
CA ASP A 237 2.72 31.78 8.15
C ASP A 237 1.89 31.48 9.42
N LEU A 238 1.36 30.26 9.57
CA LEU A 238 0.65 29.81 10.78
C LEU A 238 1.56 29.80 12.01
N PHE A 239 2.80 29.31 11.89
CA PHE A 239 3.75 29.31 13.00
C PHE A 239 4.21 30.72 13.40
N GLN A 240 4.40 31.61 12.43
CA GLN A 240 4.80 33.01 12.70
C GLN A 240 3.70 33.83 13.40
N ARG A 241 2.43 33.52 13.14
CA ARG A 241 1.29 34.25 13.72
C ARG A 241 1.06 33.96 15.20
N GLY A 242 1.85 33.10 15.84
CA GLY A 242 1.84 32.97 17.30
C GLY A 242 0.48 32.51 17.86
N ASN A 243 0.16 31.24 17.61
CA ASN A 243 -0.58 30.37 18.54
C ASN A 243 -1.94 30.83 19.13
N THR A 244 -2.66 31.76 18.50
CA THR A 244 -4.10 31.96 18.81
C THR A 244 -4.96 31.33 17.71
N VAL A 245 -4.75 30.03 17.47
CA VAL A 245 -5.71 29.27 16.66
C VAL A 245 -6.92 29.02 17.56
N SER A 246 -7.83 29.99 17.62
CA SER A 246 -9.19 29.72 18.07
C SER A 246 -9.65 28.50 17.29
N SER A 247 -10.06 27.45 18.01
CA SER A 247 -10.52 26.18 17.45
C SER A 247 -11.69 26.44 16.50
N THR A 248 -11.38 26.74 15.24
CA THR A 248 -12.36 26.92 14.19
C THR A 248 -12.98 25.56 14.00
N ARG A 249 -14.28 25.46 14.33
CA ARG A 249 -15.11 24.25 14.32
C ARG A 249 -14.61 23.24 13.29
N MET A 250 -14.10 22.12 13.78
CA MET A 250 -13.75 20.95 12.98
C MET A 250 -14.95 20.55 12.12
N VAL A 251 -14.82 20.72 10.81
CA VAL A 251 -15.76 20.22 9.80
C VAL A 251 -15.77 18.69 9.87
N GLY A 252 -16.95 18.09 9.89
CA GLY A 252 -17.13 16.65 10.04
C GLY A 252 -16.64 15.86 8.83
N PHE A 253 -15.98 14.72 9.07
CA PHE A 253 -15.50 13.80 8.04
C PHE A 253 -16.26 12.49 8.10
N ALA A 254 -16.70 12.00 6.94
CA ALA A 254 -17.13 10.62 6.76
C ALA A 254 -16.46 10.09 5.50
N THR A 255 -15.82 8.92 5.64
CA THR A 255 -15.20 8.08 4.61
C THR A 255 -13.72 8.27 4.21
N GLY A 256 -12.92 9.29 4.54
CA GLY A 256 -13.13 10.72 4.82
C GLY A 256 -12.42 11.64 3.81
N PHE A 257 -12.05 11.12 2.63
CA PHE A 257 -11.74 11.95 1.46
C PHE A 257 -12.77 11.65 0.36
N SER A 258 -13.57 12.65 0.02
CA SER A 258 -14.38 12.63 -1.19
C SER A 258 -13.89 13.78 -2.05
N PHE A 259 -13.22 13.44 -3.16
CA PHE A 259 -12.86 14.43 -4.16
C PHE A 259 -14.13 14.82 -4.90
N GLU A 260 -14.34 16.12 -5.07
CA GLU A 260 -15.34 16.55 -6.03
C GLU A 260 -14.87 16.09 -7.41
N ASP A 261 -15.68 15.28 -8.08
CA ASP A 261 -15.44 14.91 -9.46
C ASP A 261 -15.59 16.20 -10.27
N ASP A 262 -14.45 16.77 -10.68
CA ASP A 262 -14.41 17.90 -11.60
C ASP A 262 -14.97 17.38 -12.92
N GLY A 263 -16.30 17.43 -13.07
CA GLY A 263 -17.09 16.79 -14.11
C GLY A 263 -16.44 16.90 -15.49
N ALA A 264 -15.54 15.95 -15.77
CA ALA A 264 -14.71 15.97 -16.94
C ALA A 264 -15.64 15.65 -18.11
N VAL A 265 -16.02 16.73 -18.79
CA VAL A 265 -16.73 16.76 -20.07
C VAL A 265 -16.23 15.59 -20.92
N GLY A 266 -17.12 14.65 -21.17
CA GLY A 266 -16.82 13.40 -21.84
C GLY A 266 -16.13 13.64 -23.19
N ALA A 267 -14.88 13.18 -23.29
CA ALA A 267 -14.28 12.82 -24.56
C ALA A 267 -14.62 11.36 -24.86
N ASN A 268 -15.91 11.05 -25.01
CA ASN A 268 -16.36 9.77 -25.55
C ASN A 268 -16.30 9.83 -27.08
N GLY A 269 -15.12 9.54 -27.63
CA GLY A 269 -15.03 8.94 -28.96
C GLY A 269 -15.53 7.50 -28.86
N ALA A 270 -16.81 7.30 -29.14
CA ALA A 270 -17.41 5.98 -29.27
C ALA A 270 -16.74 5.24 -30.44
N THR A 271 -15.93 4.23 -30.12
CA THR A 271 -15.55 3.20 -31.07
C THR A 271 -16.64 2.14 -31.01
N GLU A 272 -17.61 2.22 -31.93
CA GLU A 272 -18.50 1.11 -32.27
C GLU A 272 -17.65 -0.10 -32.67
N LEU A 273 -17.55 -1.09 -31.77
CA LEU A 273 -17.12 -2.43 -32.15
C LEU A 273 -18.31 -3.11 -32.82
N ARG A 274 -18.24 -3.20 -34.16
CA ARG A 274 -19.07 -4.10 -34.97
C ARG A 274 -18.83 -5.54 -34.52
N GLU A 275 -19.90 -6.19 -34.09
CA GLU A 275 -19.96 -7.65 -33.97
C GLU A 275 -19.79 -8.27 -35.36
N GLY A 276 -18.62 -8.89 -35.58
CA GLY A 276 -18.38 -9.78 -36.70
C GLY A 276 -18.52 -11.22 -36.23
N ILE A 277 -19.67 -11.80 -36.54
CA ILE A 277 -19.92 -13.25 -36.47
C ILE A 277 -18.99 -13.94 -37.47
N VAL A 278 -18.15 -14.86 -37.00
CA VAL A 278 -17.53 -15.90 -37.82
C VAL A 278 -17.62 -17.21 -37.05
N ASP A 279 -18.47 -18.09 -37.56
CA ASP A 279 -18.57 -19.50 -37.21
C ASP A 279 -17.38 -20.31 -37.77
N ASP A 280 -17.11 -21.42 -37.09
CA ASP A 280 -16.42 -22.65 -37.52
C ASP A 280 -14.96 -22.57 -38.02
N ASP A 281 -14.05 -23.22 -37.29
CA ASP A 281 -13.71 -24.60 -37.65
C ASP A 281 -12.89 -25.30 -36.56
N MET A 282 -13.31 -26.54 -36.25
CA MET A 282 -12.59 -27.50 -35.43
C MET A 282 -11.31 -27.97 -36.12
N VAL A 283 -10.17 -27.92 -35.43
CA VAL A 283 -9.01 -28.76 -35.76
C VAL A 283 -8.44 -29.36 -34.48
N GLU A 284 -8.34 -30.68 -34.51
CA GLU A 284 -7.82 -31.56 -33.47
C GLU A 284 -6.32 -31.34 -33.16
N SER A 285 -5.97 -31.80 -31.95
CA SER A 285 -4.65 -31.89 -31.31
C SER A 285 -3.55 -32.51 -32.19
N PRO A 286 -2.25 -32.28 -31.87
CA PRO A 286 -1.60 -33.29 -31.03
C PRO A 286 -0.61 -32.76 -29.98
N GLU A 287 -0.66 -33.41 -28.83
CA GLU A 287 0.42 -33.99 -28.02
C GLU A 287 1.80 -33.29 -27.88
N ASP A 288 2.18 -33.19 -26.60
CA ASP A 288 3.53 -33.33 -26.03
C ASP A 288 4.63 -32.33 -26.37
N ARG A 289 5.00 -31.55 -25.34
CA ARG A 289 6.39 -31.42 -24.87
C ARG A 289 6.46 -30.83 -23.46
N VAL A 290 6.65 -31.72 -22.50
CA VAL A 290 7.21 -31.41 -21.18
C VAL A 290 8.66 -30.97 -21.38
N ILE A 291 8.99 -29.73 -21.03
CA ILE A 291 10.36 -29.28 -20.85
C ILE A 291 10.53 -28.95 -19.37
N GLU A 292 11.10 -29.90 -18.63
CA GLU A 292 11.72 -29.64 -17.33
C GLU A 292 13.00 -28.85 -17.58
N LEU A 293 13.07 -27.62 -17.06
CA LEU A 293 14.34 -26.91 -16.91
C LEU A 293 14.78 -27.04 -15.45
N ASN A 294 15.63 -28.04 -15.25
CA ASN A 294 16.55 -28.15 -14.11
C ASN A 294 17.65 -27.10 -14.28
N ASP A 295 17.62 -26.05 -13.47
CA ASP A 295 18.80 -25.20 -13.24
C ASP A 295 19.35 -25.53 -11.85
N ASN A 296 20.19 -26.56 -11.80
CA ASN A 296 20.97 -26.93 -10.61
C ASN A 296 22.40 -27.31 -11.01
N GLU A 297 23.25 -26.30 -11.20
CA GLU A 297 24.72 -26.39 -11.12
C GLU A 297 25.21 -25.00 -10.67
N GLY A 298 26.11 -24.81 -9.71
CA GLY A 298 26.85 -25.70 -8.84
C GLY A 298 27.74 -24.82 -7.95
N THR A 299 27.84 -25.14 -6.67
CA THR A 299 28.96 -24.70 -5.83
C THR A 299 29.20 -25.74 -4.74
N GLN A 300 30.12 -26.66 -5.02
CA GLN A 300 30.93 -27.38 -4.02
C GLN A 300 32.13 -26.45 -3.68
N ALA A 301 32.76 -26.41 -2.51
CA ALA A 301 32.66 -27.13 -1.24
C ALA A 301 33.46 -26.36 -0.16
N LEU A 302 33.39 -26.90 1.07
CA LEU A 302 34.31 -26.79 2.22
C LEU A 302 33.93 -25.81 3.34
N GLY A 303 33.62 -26.39 4.51
CA GLY A 303 33.46 -25.67 5.77
C GLY A 303 32.81 -26.50 6.87
N THR A 304 33.41 -27.63 7.22
CA THR A 304 33.03 -28.47 8.36
C THR A 304 33.26 -27.72 9.68
N TRP A 305 32.20 -27.44 10.44
CA TRP A 305 32.27 -27.29 11.91
C TRP A 305 30.96 -27.84 12.50
N GLY A 306 31.08 -28.93 13.26
CA GLY A 306 29.98 -29.51 14.01
C GLY A 306 29.75 -28.78 15.32
N LEU A 307 28.50 -28.79 15.79
CA LEU A 307 28.17 -28.78 17.21
C LEU A 307 26.83 -29.50 17.41
N VAL A 308 26.89 -30.38 18.39
CA VAL A 308 25.91 -31.38 18.81
C VAL A 308 24.83 -30.73 19.69
N GLY A 309 23.59 -31.20 19.58
CA GLY A 309 22.52 -30.88 20.51
C GLY A 309 21.29 -31.74 20.24
N GLU A 310 21.20 -32.89 20.92
CA GLU A 310 20.07 -33.82 20.93
C GLU A 310 18.81 -33.23 21.61
N ALA A 311 17.68 -33.82 21.22
CA ALA A 311 16.30 -33.50 21.56
C ALA A 311 15.90 -33.84 23.00
N LEU A 312 14.70 -33.38 23.42
CA LEU A 312 13.68 -34.22 24.07
C LEU A 312 12.27 -33.63 23.84
N PRO A 313 11.21 -34.47 23.76
CA PRO A 313 9.83 -34.05 23.56
C PRO A 313 9.10 -33.81 24.89
N SER A 314 8.00 -33.08 24.84
CA SER A 314 6.99 -33.16 25.90
C SER A 314 5.60 -33.12 25.30
N ALA A 315 4.88 -34.22 25.49
CA ALA A 315 3.44 -34.30 25.44
C ALA A 315 2.94 -34.41 26.89
N ASN A 316 1.91 -33.62 27.20
CA ASN A 316 0.69 -34.05 27.87
C ASN A 316 -0.37 -32.98 27.65
#